data_AF-D8DYB4-F1
#
_entry.id   AF-D8DYB4-F1
#
_cell.length_a   1.000
_cell.length_b   1.000
_cell.length_c   1.000
_cell.angle_alpha   90.00
_cell.angle_beta   90.00
_cell.angle_gamma   90.00
#
_symmetry.space_group_name_H-M   'P 1'
#
loop_
_entity.id
_entity.type
_entity.pdbx_description
1 polymer ?
#
loop_
_entity_poly.entity_id
_entity_poly.type
_entity_poly.pdbx_seq_one_letter_code
_entity_poly.pdbx_strand_id
1 'polypeptide(L)'
;MIVSVSWLESQFLQFNTAYFGGGLPLPILGLCRSRTRLGYFSCKRARRLLGTKLYDFTIKLTTYYDMTERQAQNVLLHEMIHYSIAYTGLKDTAPH
;
A
#
# COMPACT_ATOMS: atom_id res chain seq x y z
N MET A 1 -1.57 -4.95 19.16
CA MET A 1 -1.07 -3.60 18.80
C MET A 1 -2.23 -2.87 18.13
N ILE A 2 -2.40 -1.57 18.38
CA ILE A 2 -3.39 -0.77 17.63
C ILE A 2 -2.69 -0.16 16.42
N VAL A 3 -3.10 -0.58 15.22
CA VAL A 3 -2.61 0.02 13.97
C VAL A 3 -3.20 1.43 13.86
N SER A 4 -2.32 2.43 13.77
CA SER A 4 -2.70 3.84 13.56
C SER A 4 -2.17 4.35 12.21
N VAL A 5 -2.71 5.47 11.74
CA VAL A 5 -2.20 6.14 10.53
C VAL A 5 -0.76 6.62 10.70
N SER A 6 -0.40 7.13 11.89
CA SER A 6 0.98 7.54 12.19
C SER A 6 1.96 6.37 12.17
N TRP A 7 1.53 5.20 12.66
CA TRP A 7 2.32 3.98 12.58
C TRP A 7 2.48 3.54 11.12
N LEU A 8 1.40 3.55 10.32
CA LEU A 8 1.45 3.24 8.89
C LEU A 8 2.45 4.13 8.15
N GLU A 9 2.44 5.43 8.44
CA GLU A 9 3.33 6.40 7.80
C GLU A 9 4.79 6.14 8.16
N SER A 10 5.10 5.91 9.44
CA SER A 10 6.45 5.58 9.88
C SER A 10 6.97 4.28 9.24
N GLN A 11 6.15 3.22 9.23
CA GLN A 11 6.52 1.95 8.61
C GLN A 11 6.66 2.06 7.09
N PHE A 12 5.77 2.82 6.44
CA PHE A 12 5.87 3.07 5.00
C PHE A 12 7.20 3.74 4.65
N LEU A 13 7.60 4.79 5.36
CA LEU A 13 8.87 5.49 5.10
C LEU A 13 10.08 4.56 5.32
N GLN A 14 10.04 3.75 6.37
CA GLN A 14 11.09 2.77 6.66
C GLN A 14 11.20 1.73 5.53
N PHE A 15 10.09 1.13 5.13
CA PHE A 15 10.07 0.13 4.06
C PHE A 15 10.39 0.71 2.69
N ASN A 16 9.93 1.93 2.40
CA ASN A 16 10.24 2.63 1.17
C ASN A 16 11.75 2.79 1.02
N THR A 17 12.42 3.22 2.10
CA THR A 17 13.88 3.35 2.14
C THR A 17 14.57 1.98 2.03
N ALA A 18 14.13 1.00 2.81
CA ALA A 18 14.80 -0.30 2.91
C ALA A 18 14.65 -1.20 1.69
N TYR A 19 13.48 -1.19 1.03
CA TYR A 19 13.11 -2.16 0.00
C TYR A 19 12.81 -1.55 -1.37
N PHE A 20 12.45 -0.26 -1.43
CA PHE A 20 12.04 0.41 -2.68
C PHE A 20 12.97 1.58 -3.06
N GLY A 21 14.14 1.69 -2.42
CA GLY A 21 15.14 2.72 -2.72
C GLY A 21 14.69 4.16 -2.46
N GLY A 22 13.63 4.36 -1.66
CA GLY A 22 13.03 5.67 -1.41
C GLY A 22 12.23 6.25 -2.58
N GLY A 23 11.98 5.45 -3.63
CA GLY A 23 11.37 5.93 -4.89
C GLY A 23 9.85 6.04 -4.88
N LEU A 24 9.16 5.48 -3.87
CA LEU A 24 7.70 5.54 -3.80
C LEU A 24 7.23 6.83 -3.10
N PRO A 25 6.39 7.65 -3.74
CA PRO A 25 5.78 8.78 -3.06
C PRO A 25 4.83 8.31 -1.95
N LEU A 26 4.59 9.14 -0.94
CA LEU A 26 3.68 8.80 0.15
C LEU A 26 2.23 8.68 -0.39
N PRO A 27 1.59 7.51 -0.29
CA PRO A 27 0.20 7.34 -0.71
C PRO A 27 -0.75 7.87 0.38
N ILE A 28 -2.04 7.93 0.06
CA ILE A 28 -3.08 8.17 1.05
C ILE A 28 -3.15 6.95 1.98
N LEU A 29 -2.72 7.12 3.22
CA LEU A 29 -2.76 6.08 4.24
C LEU A 29 -4.06 6.14 5.03
N GLY A 30 -4.60 4.98 5.37
CA GLY A 30 -5.82 4.93 6.17
C GLY A 30 -6.10 3.58 6.82
N LEU A 31 -7.18 3.56 7.58
CA LEU A 31 -7.67 2.38 8.27
C LEU A 31 -9.05 2.00 7.72
N CYS A 32 -9.38 0.72 7.77
CA CYS A 32 -10.70 0.21 7.40
C CYS A 32 -11.18 -0.86 8.39
N ARG A 33 -12.44 -1.30 8.27
CA ARG A 33 -13.01 -2.37 9.10
C ARG A 33 -13.40 -3.60 8.28
N SER A 34 -12.59 -3.92 7.26
CA SER A 34 -12.84 -5.08 6.39
C SER A 34 -12.67 -6.38 7.17
N ARG A 35 -13.61 -7.32 6.97
CA ARG A 35 -13.58 -8.67 7.55
C ARG A 35 -12.95 -9.70 6.61
N THR A 36 -12.83 -9.38 5.32
CA THR A 36 -12.41 -10.34 4.29
C THR A 36 -10.99 -10.09 3.79
N ARG A 37 -10.42 -8.91 4.08
CA ARG A 37 -9.08 -8.53 3.64
C ARG A 37 -8.35 -7.81 4.78
N LEU A 38 -7.08 -8.14 4.94
CA LEU A 38 -6.21 -7.53 5.95
C LEU A 38 -5.64 -6.17 5.50
N GLY A 39 -5.32 -6.06 4.21
CA GLY A 39 -4.83 -4.85 3.55
C GLY A 39 -5.64 -4.51 2.30
N TYR A 40 -5.44 -3.30 1.80
CA TYR A 40 -6.03 -2.83 0.57
C TYR A 40 -5.17 -1.76 -0.10
N PHE A 41 -4.77 -2.01 -1.33
CA PHE A 41 -4.22 -1.04 -2.25
C PHE A 41 -5.23 -0.63 -3.32
N SER A 42 -5.27 0.66 -3.66
CA SER A 42 -6.01 1.15 -4.82
C SER A 42 -5.35 2.35 -5.47
N CYS A 43 -5.69 2.56 -6.74
CA CYS A 43 -5.31 3.75 -7.50
C CYS A 43 -6.43 4.07 -8.50
N LYS A 44 -6.52 5.35 -8.88
CA LYS A 44 -7.37 5.80 -9.97
C LYS A 44 -6.60 5.76 -11.29
N ARG A 45 -7.33 5.56 -12.39
CA ARG A 45 -6.82 5.51 -13.76
C ARG A 45 -7.43 6.65 -14.55
N ALA A 46 -6.59 7.47 -15.18
CA ALA A 46 -7.02 8.45 -16.17
C ALA A 46 -6.45 8.09 -17.54
N ARG A 47 -7.34 7.89 -18.52
CA ARG A 47 -6.94 7.69 -19.91
C ARG A 47 -6.62 9.05 -20.53
N ARG A 48 -5.41 9.21 -21.05
CA ARG A 48 -4.94 10.39 -21.79
C ARG A 48 -4.62 9.98 -23.22
N LEU A 49 -4.52 10.97 -24.12
CA LEU A 49 -4.15 10.76 -25.52
C LEU A 49 -2.82 10.00 -25.69
N LEU A 50 -1.89 10.16 -24.75
CA LEU A 50 -0.56 9.52 -24.76
C LEU A 50 -0.44 8.31 -23.80
N GLY A 51 -1.54 7.79 -23.27
CA GLY A 51 -1.54 6.59 -22.42
C GLY A 51 -2.37 6.70 -21.14
N THR A 52 -2.29 5.68 -20.29
CA THR A 52 -3.01 5.65 -19.00
C THR A 52 -2.10 6.13 -17.89
N LYS A 53 -2.53 7.15 -17.13
CA LYS A 53 -1.83 7.62 -15.94
C LYS A 53 -2.54 7.15 -14.67
N LEU A 54 -1.79 6.58 -13.74
CA LEU A 54 -2.28 6.24 -12.40
C LEU A 54 -2.08 7.42 -11.45
N TYR A 55 -3.03 7.60 -10.52
CA TYR A 55 -3.01 8.66 -9.51
C TYR A 55 -3.87 8.26 -8.30
N ASP A 56 -3.88 9.09 -7.24
CA ASP A 56 -4.62 8.85 -6.00
C ASP A 56 -4.33 7.46 -5.38
N PHE A 57 -3.06 7.12 -5.27
CA PHE A 57 -2.62 5.88 -4.63
C PHE A 57 -3.04 5.86 -3.17
N THR A 58 -3.67 4.78 -2.75
CA THR A 58 -4.23 4.63 -1.39
C THR A 58 -3.88 3.27 -0.85
N ILE A 59 -3.35 3.22 0.38
CA ILE A 59 -3.12 1.98 1.14
C ILE A 59 -3.92 2.04 2.43
N LYS A 60 -4.67 0.98 2.73
CA LYS A 60 -5.43 0.86 3.99
C LYS A 60 -5.23 -0.51 4.64
N LEU A 61 -5.13 -0.53 5.96
CA LEU A 61 -5.12 -1.77 6.74
C LEU A 61 -6.41 -1.90 7.56
N THR A 62 -6.86 -3.13 7.77
CA THR A 62 -8.02 -3.40 8.60
C THR A 62 -7.67 -3.29 10.08
N THR A 63 -8.57 -2.68 10.86
CA THR A 63 -8.55 -2.67 12.33
C THR A 63 -9.58 -3.63 12.90
N TYR A 64 -10.18 -4.50 12.07
CA TYR A 64 -11.17 -5.47 12.53
C TYR A 64 -10.53 -6.58 13.37
N TYR A 65 -9.27 -6.95 13.06
CA TYR A 65 -8.52 -7.99 13.75
C TYR A 65 -7.39 -7.38 14.58
N ASP A 66 -7.15 -7.97 15.75
CA ASP A 66 -5.96 -7.66 16.55
C ASP A 66 -4.74 -8.30 15.91
N MET A 67 -4.01 -7.51 15.13
CA MET A 67 -2.76 -7.93 14.52
C MET A 67 -1.58 -7.70 15.47
N THR A 68 -0.61 -8.62 15.42
CA THR A 68 0.74 -8.35 15.91
C THR A 68 1.41 -7.33 14.99
N GLU A 69 2.42 -6.63 15.50
CA GLU A 69 3.19 -5.67 14.69
C GLU A 69 3.76 -6.31 13.43
N ARG A 70 4.38 -7.50 13.57
CA ARG A 70 4.93 -8.24 12.43
C ARG A 70 3.88 -8.60 11.38
N GLN A 71 2.66 -8.97 11.80
CA GLN A 71 1.57 -9.24 10.86
C GLN A 71 1.14 -7.96 10.13
N ALA A 72 0.97 -6.85 10.85
CA ALA A 72 0.62 -5.57 10.24
C ALA A 72 1.73 -5.09 9.27
N GLN A 73 3.00 -5.27 9.64
CA GLN A 73 4.16 -4.97 8.79
C GLN A 73 4.14 -5.79 7.50
N ASN A 74 3.92 -7.10 7.60
CA ASN A 74 3.84 -7.98 6.43
C ASN A 74 2.69 -7.58 5.49
N VAL A 75 1.52 -7.23 6.06
CA VAL A 75 0.37 -6.76 5.27
C VAL A 75 0.69 -5.43 4.60
N LEU A 76 1.28 -4.47 5.32
CA LEU A 76 1.67 -3.19 4.74
C LEU A 76 2.69 -3.38 3.60
N LEU A 77 3.73 -4.18 3.83
CA LEU A 77 4.75 -4.46 2.82
C LEU A 77 4.15 -5.11 1.58
N HIS A 78 3.20 -6.02 1.75
CA HIS A 78 2.44 -6.62 0.65
C HIS A 78 1.69 -5.54 -0.18
N GLU A 79 0.96 -4.63 0.48
CA GLU A 79 0.27 -3.55 -0.24
C GLU A 79 1.27 -2.56 -0.90
N MET A 80 2.46 -2.38 -0.32
CA MET A 80 3.52 -1.57 -0.93
C MET A 80 4.12 -2.21 -2.19
N ILE A 81 4.15 -3.55 -2.27
CA ILE A 81 4.54 -4.26 -3.49
C ILE A 81 3.52 -3.98 -4.60
N HIS A 82 2.23 -4.11 -4.31
CA HIS A 82 1.17 -3.72 -5.28
C HIS A 82 1.32 -2.27 -5.73
N TYR A 83 1.64 -1.39 -4.79
CA TYR A 83 1.88 0.01 -5.09
C TYR A 83 3.09 0.21 -6.00
N SER A 84 4.23 -0.42 -5.71
CA SER A 84 5.45 -0.25 -6.50
C SER A 84 5.27 -0.72 -7.95
N ILE A 85 4.60 -1.85 -8.14
CA ILE A 85 4.23 -2.40 -9.44
C ILE A 85 3.37 -1.40 -10.21
N ALA A 86 2.30 -0.90 -9.57
CA ALA A 86 1.41 0.07 -10.19
C ALA A 86 2.14 1.39 -10.53
N TYR A 87 3.00 1.88 -9.63
CA TYR A 87 3.72 3.14 -9.82
C TYR A 87 4.79 3.07 -10.91
N THR A 88 5.54 1.98 -10.95
CA THR A 88 6.59 1.76 -11.97
C THR A 88 6.02 1.30 -13.31
N GLY A 89 4.79 0.79 -13.33
CA GLY A 89 4.18 0.23 -14.53
C GLY A 89 4.76 -1.11 -14.94
N LEU A 90 5.53 -1.76 -14.08
CA LEU A 90 5.98 -3.13 -14.28
C LEU A 90 4.74 -4.04 -14.34
N LYS A 91 4.63 -4.85 -15.40
CA LYS A 91 3.55 -5.83 -15.52
C LYS A 91 3.83 -6.97 -14.54
N ASP A 92 3.19 -6.90 -13.39
CA ASP A 92 3.04 -8.07 -12.54
C ASP A 92 1.81 -8.88 -12.97
N THR A 93 2.00 -10.19 -13.11
CA THR A 93 0.99 -11.14 -13.58
C THR A 93 0.67 -12.21 -12.54
N ALA A 94 1.23 -12.13 -11.33
CA ALA A 94 0.94 -13.12 -10.28
C ALA A 94 -0.17 -12.63 -9.34
N PRO A 95 -1.07 -13.53 -8.86
CA PRO A 95 -1.94 -13.23 -7.74
C PRO A 95 -1.11 -13.22 -6.45
N HIS A 96 -1.25 -12.16 -5.66
CA HIS A 96 -0.59 -12.01 -4.35
C HIS A 96 -1.68 -11.89 -3.29
#